data_AF-A0AB39UQH5-F1
#
_entry.id   AF-A0AB39UQH5-F1
#
_cell.length_a   1.000
_cell.length_b   1.000
_cell.length_c   1.000
_cell.angle_alpha   90.00
_cell.angle_beta   90.00
_cell.angle_gamma   90.00
#
_symmetry.space_group_name_H-M   'P 1'
#
loop_
_entity.id
_entity.type
_entity.pdbx_description
1 polymer ?
#
loop_
_entity_poly.entity_id
_entity_poly.type
_entity_poly.pdbx_seq_one_letter_code
_entity_poly.pdbx_strand_id
1 'polypeptide(L)'
;MISDETIQAIRDFTTQRDWDQYHTPENLAKSISIEAAELLECFQWTTHRDRHEDAVNDTHVAEELADVLTYCIMMADRMGFDLDEIINAKLDMTKKKYPVNSVRDNFEAYQALHQSARSQTES
;
A
#
# COMPACT_ATOMS: atom_id res chain seq x y z
N MET A 1 5.69 11.12 -8.19
CA MET A 1 5.29 9.96 -9.00
C MET A 1 6.51 9.09 -9.20
N ILE A 2 6.32 7.77 -9.23
CA ILE A 2 7.37 6.85 -9.70
C ILE A 2 7.66 7.20 -11.16
N SER A 3 8.94 7.23 -11.55
CA SER A 3 9.31 7.63 -12.91
C SER A 3 8.93 6.54 -13.92
N ASP A 4 8.64 6.95 -15.15
CA ASP A 4 8.45 6.02 -16.27
C ASP A 4 9.68 5.11 -16.47
N GLU A 5 10.87 5.62 -16.18
CA GLU A 5 12.13 4.85 -16.19
C GLU A 5 12.10 3.70 -15.18
N THR A 6 11.63 3.93 -13.95
CA THR A 6 11.49 2.86 -12.94
C THR A 6 10.43 1.84 -13.34
N ILE A 7 9.29 2.29 -13.86
CA ILE A 7 8.23 1.38 -14.34
C ILE A 7 8.77 0.51 -15.49
N GLN A 8 9.52 1.11 -16.42
CA GLN A 8 10.12 0.36 -17.52
C GLN A 8 11.19 -0.62 -17.02
N ALA A 9 12.01 -0.24 -16.04
CA ALA A 9 12.99 -1.13 -15.43
C ALA A 9 12.32 -2.37 -14.79
N ILE A 10 11.15 -2.21 -14.14
CA ILE A 10 10.37 -3.33 -13.59
C ILE A 10 9.89 -4.23 -14.73
N ARG A 11 9.27 -3.68 -15.78
CA ARG A 11 8.79 -4.46 -16.93
C ARG A 11 9.92 -5.23 -17.62
N ASP A 12 11.06 -4.59 -17.81
CA ASP A 12 12.22 -5.22 -18.42
C ASP A 12 12.75 -6.36 -17.54
N PHE A 13 12.79 -6.15 -16.22
CA PHE A 13 13.23 -7.16 -15.26
C PHE A 13 12.35 -8.41 -15.28
N THR A 14 11.03 -8.25 -15.36
CA THR A 14 10.07 -9.36 -15.40
C THR A 14 10.07 -10.07 -16.76
N THR A 15 10.09 -9.29 -17.85
CA THR A 15 10.10 -9.82 -19.23
C THR A 15 11.35 -10.65 -19.49
N GLN A 16 12.53 -10.17 -19.07
CA GLN A 16 13.81 -10.89 -19.27
C GLN A 16 13.85 -12.26 -18.58
N ARG A 17 12.99 -12.48 -17.58
CA ARG A 17 12.88 -13.73 -16.82
C ARG A 17 11.68 -14.57 -17.24
N ASP A 18 10.90 -14.12 -18.22
CA ASP A 18 9.64 -14.74 -18.64
C ASP A 18 8.65 -14.88 -17.45
N TRP A 19 8.66 -13.93 -16.52
CA TRP A 19 7.83 -14.00 -15.31
C TRP A 19 6.42 -13.47 -15.50
N ASP A 20 6.14 -12.76 -16.59
CA ASP A 20 4.83 -12.18 -16.86
C ASP A 20 3.70 -13.23 -16.94
N GLN A 21 4.05 -14.49 -17.25
CA GLN A 21 3.11 -15.62 -17.21
C GLN A 21 2.57 -15.93 -15.80
N TYR A 22 3.32 -15.57 -14.75
CA TYR A 22 2.93 -15.78 -13.35
C TYR A 22 2.23 -14.55 -12.75
N HIS A 23 2.31 -13.39 -13.39
CA HIS A 23 1.70 -12.13 -12.96
C HIS A 23 0.19 -12.06 -13.29
N THR A 24 -0.56 -13.06 -12.83
CA THR A 24 -2.03 -12.97 -12.80
C THR A 24 -2.46 -11.97 -11.72
N PRO A 25 -3.62 -11.29 -11.86
CA PRO A 25 -4.11 -10.37 -10.83
C PRO A 25 -4.24 -11.02 -9.44
N GLU A 26 -4.61 -12.30 -9.40
CA GLU A 26 -4.67 -13.08 -8.15
C GLU A 26 -3.30 -13.28 -7.52
N ASN A 27 -2.29 -13.66 -8.32
CA ASN A 27 -0.94 -13.86 -7.80
C ASN A 27 -0.31 -12.55 -7.32
N LEU A 28 -0.50 -11.46 -8.06
CA LEU A 28 -0.01 -10.14 -7.67
C LEU A 28 -0.66 -9.66 -6.36
N ALA A 29 -1.98 -9.87 -6.19
CA ALA A 29 -2.66 -9.56 -4.94
C ALA A 29 -2.12 -10.38 -3.75
N LYS A 30 -1.77 -11.65 -3.97
CA LYS A 30 -1.11 -12.49 -2.95
C LYS A 30 0.28 -11.96 -2.62
N SER A 31 1.10 -11.65 -3.61
CA SER A 31 2.43 -11.06 -3.40
C SER A 31 2.36 -9.78 -2.59
N ILE A 32 1.46 -8.84 -2.94
CA ILE A 32 1.24 -7.62 -2.14
C ILE A 32 0.94 -7.94 -0.67
N SER A 33 0.11 -8.96 -0.42
CA SER A 33 -0.22 -9.35 0.96
C SER A 33 0.96 -9.99 1.70
N ILE A 34 1.85 -10.69 0.99
CA ILE A 34 3.04 -11.31 1.57
C ILE A 34 4.03 -10.22 1.95
N GLU A 35 4.40 -9.34 1.02
CA GLU A 35 5.38 -8.26 1.31
C GLU A 35 4.84 -7.26 2.34
N ALA A 36 3.52 -7.05 2.39
CA ALA A 36 2.92 -6.24 3.44
C ALA A 36 3.04 -6.89 4.83
N ALA A 37 3.10 -8.23 4.89
CA ALA A 37 3.38 -8.94 6.13
C ALA A 37 4.87 -8.88 6.50
N GLU A 38 5.79 -8.96 5.54
CA GLU A 38 7.23 -8.78 5.78
C GLU A 38 7.53 -7.35 6.28
N LEU A 39 6.89 -6.34 5.67
CA LEU A 39 6.92 -4.96 6.18
C LEU A 39 6.38 -4.84 7.61
N LEU A 40 5.33 -5.59 7.95
CA LEU A 40 4.78 -5.61 9.31
C LEU A 40 5.75 -6.26 10.31
N GLU A 41 6.47 -7.31 9.90
CA GLU A 41 7.46 -8.01 10.73
C GLU A 41 8.58 -7.09 11.21
N CYS A 42 8.96 -6.09 10.41
CA CYS A 42 9.91 -5.05 10.80
C CYS A 42 9.54 -4.33 12.11
N PHE A 43 8.25 -4.32 12.49
CA PHE A 43 7.73 -3.64 13.67
C PHE A 43 7.21 -4.59 14.75
N GLN A 44 7.18 -5.91 14.50
CA GLN A 44 6.48 -6.90 15.35
C GLN A 44 6.92 -6.88 16.81
N TRP A 45 8.21 -6.66 17.06
CA TRP A 45 8.81 -6.68 18.40
C TRP A 45 9.02 -5.30 19.00
N THR A 46 8.65 -4.24 18.28
CA THR A 46 8.83 -2.85 18.71
C THR A 46 7.65 -2.45 19.58
N THR A 47 7.83 -2.43 20.90
CA THR A 47 6.81 -1.88 21.80
C THR A 47 6.96 -0.36 21.87
N HIS A 48 5.86 0.37 22.08
CA HIS A 48 5.90 1.84 22.27
C HIS A 48 6.81 2.30 23.42
N ARG A 49 7.22 1.39 24.32
CA ARG A 49 8.08 1.67 25.47
C ARG A 49 9.58 1.56 25.16
N ASP A 50 9.96 0.76 24.17
CA ASP A 50 11.35 0.41 23.89
C ASP A 50 11.85 1.02 22.57
N ARG A 51 11.40 2.23 22.23
CA ARG A 51 12.01 3.03 21.15
C ARG A 51 13.41 3.51 21.58
N HIS A 52 14.33 2.58 21.75
CA HIS A 52 15.73 2.86 21.48
C HIS A 52 15.87 3.05 19.97
N GLU A 53 16.75 3.97 19.57
CA GLU A 53 17.00 4.29 18.15
C GLU A 53 17.44 3.06 17.33
N ASP A 54 17.84 1.97 17.99
CA ASP A 54 18.31 0.72 17.38
C ASP A 54 17.22 -0.37 17.21
N ALA A 55 15.95 -0.12 17.57
CA ALA A 55 14.91 -1.16 17.58
C ALA A 55 14.28 -1.44 16.21
N VAL A 56 14.39 -0.50 15.25
CA VAL A 56 13.86 -0.62 13.89
C VAL A 56 15.02 -0.54 12.91
N ASN A 57 15.10 -1.48 11.97
CA ASN A 57 16.05 -1.42 10.87
C ASN A 57 15.42 -0.66 9.69
N ASP A 58 15.71 0.64 9.60
CA ASP A 58 15.17 1.51 8.53
C ASP A 58 15.52 1.01 7.12
N THR A 59 16.67 0.36 6.93
CA THR A 59 17.05 -0.24 5.65
C THR A 59 16.07 -1.36 5.28
N HIS A 60 15.79 -2.25 6.23
CA HIS A 60 14.87 -3.37 5.98
C HIS A 60 13.44 -2.88 5.75
N VAL A 61 12.98 -1.88 6.52
CA VAL A 61 11.68 -1.22 6.27
C VAL A 61 11.59 -0.65 4.86
N ALA A 62 12.67 -0.01 4.37
CA ALA A 62 12.72 0.55 3.03
C ALA A 62 12.70 -0.52 1.94
N GLU A 63 13.38 -1.65 2.15
CA GLU A 63 13.36 -2.82 1.26
C GLU A 63 11.93 -3.40 1.16
N GLU A 64 11.31 -3.74 2.28
CA GLU A 64 9.96 -4.34 2.28
C GLU A 64 8.89 -3.39 1.74
N LEU A 65 9.01 -2.09 2.04
CA LEU A 65 8.12 -1.09 1.45
C LEU A 65 8.31 -0.99 -0.08
N ALA A 66 9.55 -1.10 -0.57
CA ALA A 66 9.82 -1.10 -2.00
C ALA A 66 9.23 -2.32 -2.69
N ASP A 67 9.23 -3.49 -2.04
CA ASP A 67 8.62 -4.70 -2.58
C ASP A 67 7.08 -4.59 -2.64
N VAL A 68 6.43 -4.09 -1.58
CA VAL A 68 4.99 -3.77 -1.60
C VAL A 68 4.64 -2.83 -2.76
N LEU A 69 5.42 -1.76 -2.95
CA LEU A 69 5.20 -0.80 -4.02
C LEU A 69 5.42 -1.42 -5.40
N THR A 70 6.46 -2.24 -5.56
CA THR A 70 6.77 -2.91 -6.83
C THR A 70 5.63 -3.81 -7.28
N TYR A 71 5.08 -4.66 -6.40
CA TYR A 71 3.93 -5.47 -6.76
C TYR A 71 2.65 -4.65 -6.99
N CYS A 72 2.46 -3.53 -6.28
CA CYS A 72 1.36 -2.61 -6.57
C CYS A 72 1.46 -2.02 -8.00
N ILE A 73 2.67 -1.65 -8.44
CA ILE A 73 2.92 -1.14 -9.80
C ILE A 73 2.64 -2.23 -10.82
N MET A 74 3.15 -3.44 -10.60
CA MET A 74 2.93 -4.58 -11.49
C MET A 74 1.43 -4.93 -11.59
N MET A 75 0.69 -4.84 -10.48
CA MET A 75 -0.76 -5.02 -10.46
C MET A 75 -1.47 -3.93 -11.28
N ALA A 76 -1.11 -2.66 -11.10
CA ALA A 76 -1.68 -1.57 -11.87
C ALA A 76 -1.40 -1.74 -13.37
N ASP A 77 -0.16 -2.06 -13.74
CA ASP A 77 0.24 -2.31 -15.13
C ASP A 77 -0.54 -3.48 -15.74
N ARG A 78 -0.66 -4.60 -15.01
CA ARG A 78 -1.40 -5.78 -15.44
C ARG A 78 -2.89 -5.52 -15.64
N MET A 79 -3.47 -4.65 -14.83
CA MET A 79 -4.89 -4.29 -14.86
C MET A 79 -5.19 -3.08 -15.77
N GLY A 80 -4.17 -2.42 -16.29
CA GLY A 80 -4.31 -1.19 -17.08
C GLY A 80 -4.78 0.01 -16.26
N PHE A 81 -4.42 0.07 -14.98
CA PHE A 81 -4.76 1.19 -14.11
C PHE A 81 -3.67 2.26 -14.15
N ASP A 82 -4.10 3.52 -14.26
CA ASP A 82 -3.26 4.67 -13.95
C ASP A 82 -3.22 4.86 -12.42
N LEU A 83 -2.03 4.73 -11.83
CA LEU A 83 -1.85 4.82 -10.38
C LEU A 83 -2.30 6.17 -9.83
N ASP A 84 -1.99 7.25 -10.54
CA ASP A 84 -2.32 8.61 -10.13
C ASP A 84 -3.84 8.83 -10.16
N GLU A 85 -4.52 8.35 -11.20
CA GLU A 85 -5.98 8.40 -11.32
C GLU A 85 -6.66 7.65 -10.17
N ILE A 86 -6.29 6.39 -9.92
CA ILE A 86 -6.96 5.58 -8.88
C ILE A 86 -6.68 6.12 -7.47
N ILE A 87 -5.48 6.63 -7.21
CA ILE A 87 -5.12 7.23 -5.91
C ILE A 87 -5.89 8.53 -5.70
N ASN A 88 -5.90 9.44 -6.68
CA ASN A 88 -6.60 10.72 -6.56
C ASN A 88 -8.11 10.54 -6.43
N ALA A 89 -8.71 9.64 -7.22
CA ALA A 89 -10.12 9.28 -7.08
C ALA A 89 -10.44 8.76 -5.67
N LYS A 90 -9.58 7.87 -5.14
CA LYS A 90 -9.75 7.35 -3.77
C LYS A 90 -9.57 8.43 -2.71
N LEU A 91 -8.62 9.36 -2.88
CA LEU A 91 -8.41 10.48 -1.97
C LEU A 91 -9.63 11.40 -1.94
N ASP A 92 -10.23 11.71 -3.08
CA ASP A 92 -11.42 12.57 -3.13
C ASP A 92 -12.64 11.93 -2.46
N MET A 93 -12.83 10.62 -2.59
CA MET A 93 -13.81 9.88 -1.79
C MET A 93 -13.49 9.94 -0.30
N THR A 94 -12.22 9.79 0.07
CA THR A 94 -11.75 9.77 1.46
C THR A 94 -11.91 11.14 2.13
N LYS A 95 -11.62 12.25 1.41
CA LYS A 95 -11.84 13.63 1.89
C LYS A 95 -13.32 13.90 2.19
N LYS A 96 -14.23 13.39 1.35
CA LYS A 96 -15.68 13.50 1.57
C LYS A 96 -16.12 12.67 2.78
N LYS A 97 -15.54 11.47 2.93
CA LYS A 97 -15.83 10.56 4.05
C LYS A 97 -15.31 11.08 5.39
N TYR A 98 -14.16 11.77 5.40
CA TYR A 98 -13.50 12.30 6.59
C TYR A 98 -13.19 13.80 6.43
N PRO A 99 -14.18 14.68 6.58
CA PRO A 99 -13.97 16.13 6.50
C PRO A 99 -12.98 16.62 7.56
N VAL A 100 -12.05 17.51 7.19
CA VAL A 100 -10.99 18.02 8.08
C VAL A 100 -11.54 18.53 9.41
N ASN A 101 -12.62 19.32 9.37
CA ASN A 101 -13.23 19.92 10.56
C ASN A 101 -13.87 18.89 11.50
N SER A 102 -14.08 17.65 11.05
CA SER A 102 -14.69 16.57 11.83
C SER A 102 -13.65 15.65 12.47
N VAL A 103 -12.53 15.39 11.78
CA VAL A 103 -11.57 14.34 12.19
C VAL A 103 -10.22 14.86 12.67
N ARG A 104 -9.86 16.11 12.34
CA ARG A 104 -8.59 16.68 12.77
C ARG A 104 -8.56 16.74 14.31
N ASP A 105 -7.52 16.15 14.90
CA ASP A 105 -7.32 16.04 16.34
C ASP A 105 -8.49 15.37 17.10
N ASN A 106 -9.36 14.63 16.39
CA ASN A 106 -10.53 13.95 16.94
C ASN A 106 -10.62 12.50 16.45
N PHE A 107 -9.86 11.63 17.11
CA PHE A 107 -9.79 10.20 16.76
C PHE A 107 -11.13 9.47 16.98
N GLU A 108 -11.93 9.87 17.97
CA GLU A 108 -13.25 9.28 18.21
C GLU A 108 -14.22 9.55 17.05
N ALA A 109 -14.24 10.79 16.53
CA ALA A 109 -15.03 11.14 15.35
C ALA A 109 -14.55 10.37 14.10
N TYR A 110 -13.24 10.18 13.94
CA TYR A 110 -12.70 9.33 12.88
C TYR A 110 -13.19 7.87 13.00
N GLN A 111 -13.12 7.29 14.20
CA GLN A 111 -13.59 5.92 14.44
C GLN A 111 -15.09 5.76 14.14
N ALA A 112 -15.92 6.70 14.59
CA ALA A 112 -17.36 6.67 14.34
C ALA A 112 -17.69 6.70 12.84
N LEU A 113 -17.07 7.60 12.08
CA LEU A 113 -17.21 7.68 10.61
C LEU A 113 -16.68 6.44 9.89
N HIS A 114 -15.62 5.83 10.43
CA HIS A 114 -15.06 4.60 9.87
C HIS A 114 -16.02 3.42 10.04
N GLN A 115 -16.61 3.25 11.23
CA GLN A 115 -17.58 2.19 11.53
C GLN A 115 -18.87 2.35 10.70
N SER A 116 -19.44 3.56 10.63
CA SER A 116 -20.69 3.82 9.91
C SER A 116 -20.59 3.55 8.40
N ALA A 117 -19.40 3.69 7.83
CA ALA A 117 -19.20 3.43 6.41
C ALA A 117 -18.92 1.97 6.08
N ARG A 118 -18.41 1.18 7.04
CA ARG A 118 -18.30 -0.28 6.86
C ARG A 118 -19.69 -0.92 6.82
N SER A 119 -20.60 -0.51 7.70
CA SER A 119 -21.96 -1.04 7.75
C SER A 119 -22.83 -0.70 6.53
N GLN A 120 -22.52 0.39 5.81
CA GLN A 120 -23.21 0.76 4.55
C GLN A 120 -22.69 0.00 3.32
N THR A 121 -21.51 -0.65 3.41
CA THR A 121 -20.94 -1.42 2.29
C THR A 121 -21.41 -2.89 2.33
N GLU A 122 -21.99 -3.33 3.46
CA GLU A 122 -22.46 -4.70 3.72
C GLU A 122 -23.98 -4.87 3.55
N SER A 123 -24.70 -3.83 3.09
CA SER A 123 -26.16 -3.86 2.79
C SER A 123 -26.44 -3.71 1.30
#